data_AF-A0A956TU22-F1
#
_entry.id   AF-A0A956TU22-F1
#
_cell.length_a   1.000
_cell.length_b   1.000
_cell.length_c   1.000
_cell.angle_alpha   90.00
_cell.angle_beta   90.00
_cell.angle_gamma   90.00
#
_symmetry.space_group_name_H-M   'P 1'
#
loop_
_entity.id
_entity.type
_entity.pdbx_description
1 polymer ?
#
loop_
_entity_poly.entity_id
_entity_poly.type
_entity_poly.pdbx_seq_one_letter_code
_entity_poly.pdbx_strand_id
1 'polypeptide(L)'
;MVNLFRQRGVLNRHQLYAILCALFVTCLVVADIIGSRLFELGPWTIAGVSVPTLLLSTGIIPFPVTFILTDLLNEFYGAKGARFVTWVGFAMALLTYTILYVSMGLTT
;
A
#
# COMPACT_ATOMS: atom_id res chain seq x y z
N MET A 1 2.29 -36.64 -10.32
CA MET A 1 2.73 -35.22 -10.40
C MET A 1 1.86 -34.27 -9.55
N VAL A 2 1.32 -34.70 -8.39
CA VAL A 2 0.45 -33.84 -7.55
C VAL A 2 1.05 -33.55 -6.16
N ASN A 3 2.19 -34.17 -5.82
CA ASN A 3 2.84 -34.03 -4.51
C ASN A 3 4.11 -33.17 -4.49
N LEU A 4 4.39 -32.38 -5.54
CA LEU A 4 5.63 -31.58 -5.63
C LEU A 4 5.52 -30.13 -5.08
N PHE A 5 4.34 -29.70 -4.61
CA PHE A 5 4.13 -28.34 -4.07
C PHE A 5 3.90 -28.28 -2.55
N ARG A 6 3.91 -29.43 -1.86
CA ARG A 6 3.62 -29.53 -0.41
C ARG A 6 4.88 -29.50 0.48
N GLN A 7 5.97 -28.89 0.00
CA GLN A 7 7.20 -28.68 0.77
C GLN A 7 7.88 -27.35 0.40
N ARG A 8 7.18 -26.22 0.55
CA ARG A 8 7.83 -24.90 0.50
C ARG A 8 7.69 -24.21 1.85
N GLY A 9 8.78 -24.22 2.63
CA GLY A 9 9.08 -23.20 3.63
C GLY A 9 8.17 -23.15 4.87
N VAL A 10 8.66 -23.81 5.92
CA VAL A 10 8.24 -23.88 7.33
C VAL A 10 8.14 -22.55 8.09
N LEU A 11 7.33 -21.57 7.65
CA LEU A 11 6.99 -20.42 8.51
C LEU A 11 5.84 -20.77 9.47
N ASN A 12 6.04 -20.47 10.75
CA ASN A 12 4.95 -20.56 11.73
C ASN A 12 3.83 -19.59 11.33
N ARG A 13 2.56 -19.95 11.55
CA ARG A 13 1.40 -19.10 11.21
C ARG A 13 1.53 -17.65 11.73
N HIS A 14 2.17 -17.49 12.89
CA HIS A 14 2.46 -16.18 13.50
C HIS A 14 3.54 -15.37 12.75
N GLN A 15 4.55 -16.02 12.16
CA GLN A 15 5.58 -15.35 11.37
C GLN A 15 5.03 -14.89 10.02
N LEU A 16 4.21 -15.71 9.38
CA LEU A 16 3.52 -15.32 8.15
C LEU A 16 2.61 -14.10 8.40
N TYR A 17 1.92 -14.09 9.54
CA TYR A 17 1.12 -12.94 9.97
C TYR A 17 1.94 -11.67 10.14
N ALA A 18 3.05 -11.75 10.88
CA ALA A 18 3.91 -10.60 11.09
C ALA A 18 4.44 -10.04 9.76
N ILE A 19 4.83 -10.90 8.82
CA ILE A 19 5.32 -10.49 7.51
C ILE A 19 4.22 -9.83 6.67
N LEU A 20 3.01 -10.41 6.62
CA LEU A 20 1.88 -9.81 5.89
C LEU A 20 1.50 -8.46 6.48
N CYS A 21 1.44 -8.34 7.81
CA CYS A 21 1.20 -7.07 8.48
C CYS A 21 2.29 -6.04 8.18
N ALA A 22 3.56 -6.42 8.27
CA ALA A 22 4.68 -5.52 7.97
C ALA A 22 4.64 -5.05 6.51
N LEU A 23 4.35 -5.95 5.57
CA LEU A 23 4.24 -5.63 4.15
C LEU A 23 3.05 -4.71 3.87
N PHE A 24 1.90 -4.98 4.51
CA PHE A 24 0.73 -4.10 4.45
C PHE A 24 1.04 -2.68 4.91
N VAL A 25 1.56 -2.55 6.13
CA VAL A 25 1.85 -1.25 6.74
C VAL A 25 2.89 -0.49 5.92
N THR A 26 3.94 -1.17 5.46
CA THR A 26 4.98 -0.55 4.61
C THR A 26 4.38 -0.02 3.31
N CYS A 27 3.56 -0.83 2.63
CA CYS A 27 2.92 -0.40 1.40
C CYS A 27 1.95 0.76 1.63
N LEU A 28 1.20 0.76 2.73
CA LEU A 28 0.28 1.83 3.10
C LEU A 28 1.01 3.16 3.35
N VAL A 29 2.11 3.14 4.10
CA VAL A 29 2.91 4.35 4.37
C VAL A 29 3.57 4.88 3.09
N VAL A 30 4.13 4.01 2.25
CA VAL A 30 4.71 4.42 0.96
C VAL A 30 3.64 5.00 0.03
N ALA A 31 2.44 4.42 0.03
CA ALA A 31 1.31 4.92 -0.74
C ALA A 31 0.90 6.33 -0.31
N ASP A 32 0.86 6.59 0.99
CA ASP A 32 0.52 7.91 1.56
C ASP A 32 1.54 8.98 1.15
N ILE A 33 2.84 8.66 1.27
CA ILE A 33 3.93 9.57 0.88
C ILE A 33 3.87 9.89 -0.62
N ILE A 34 3.72 8.89 -1.48
CA ILE A 34 3.69 9.08 -2.94
C ILE A 34 2.39 9.74 -3.40
N GLY A 35 1.26 9.41 -2.76
CA GLY A 35 -0.06 9.94 -3.09
C GLY A 35 -0.19 11.45 -2.96
N SER A 36 0.68 12.08 -2.17
CA SER A 36 0.78 13.54 -2.03
C SER A 36 1.22 14.27 -3.31
N ARG A 37 1.81 13.58 -4.29
CA ARG A 37 2.24 14.15 -5.57
C ARG A 37 1.14 14.01 -6.62
N LEU A 38 0.70 15.11 -7.21
CA LEU A 38 -0.11 15.09 -8.44
C LEU A 38 0.80 15.03 -9.66
N PHE A 39 0.48 14.13 -10.59
CA PHE A 39 1.15 14.00 -11.88
C PHE A 39 0.23 14.46 -13.00
N GLU A 40 0.80 15.17 -13.96
CA GLU A 40 0.13 15.53 -15.20
C GLU A 40 0.39 14.43 -16.23
N LEU A 41 -0.65 13.66 -16.56
CA LEU A 41 -0.64 12.87 -17.78
C LEU A 41 -0.96 13.84 -18.91
N GLY A 42 0.09 14.16 -19.69
CA GLY A 42 0.06 15.10 -20.82
C GLY A 42 -1.06 14.80 -21.85
N PRO A 43 -1.28 15.65 -22.85
CA PRO A 43 -2.29 15.36 -23.86
C PRO A 43 -1.80 14.20 -24.74
N TRP A 44 -2.48 13.06 -24.66
CA TRP A 44 -2.24 11.91 -25.54
C TRP A 44 -3.31 11.95 -26.65
N THR A 45 -2.93 11.60 -27.88
CA THR A 45 -3.91 11.36 -28.94
C THR A 45 -3.96 9.87 -29.17
N ILE A 46 -5.04 9.23 -28.73
CA ILE A 46 -5.24 7.79 -28.91
C ILE A 46 -6.41 7.63 -29.88
N ALA A 47 -6.17 6.97 -31.02
CA ALA A 47 -7.18 6.71 -32.05
C ALA A 47 -7.95 7.96 -32.54
N GLY A 48 -7.28 9.11 -32.69
CA GLY A 48 -7.89 10.35 -33.19
C GLY A 48 -8.73 11.12 -32.17
N VAL A 49 -8.83 10.62 -30.93
CA VAL A 49 -9.46 11.35 -29.82
C VAL A 49 -8.37 12.01 -28.99
N SER A 50 -8.40 13.33 -28.92
CA SER A 50 -7.52 14.13 -28.06
C SER A 50 -7.98 13.95 -26.61
N VAL A 51 -7.21 13.21 -25.79
CA VAL A 51 -7.49 13.16 -24.36
C VAL A 51 -6.89 14.43 -23.71
N PRO A 52 -7.68 15.25 -23.00
CA PRO A 52 -7.16 16.40 -22.28
C PRO A 52 -6.17 15.95 -21.21
N THR A 53 -5.31 16.86 -20.77
CA THR A 53 -4.36 16.63 -19.67
C THR A 53 -5.11 16.15 -18.43
N LEU A 54 -4.87 14.89 -18.03
CA LEU A 54 -5.42 14.35 -16.79
C LEU A 54 -4.47 14.68 -15.64
N LEU A 55 -4.97 15.47 -14.69
CA LEU A 55 -4.36 15.64 -13.38
C LEU A 55 -4.73 14.42 -12.55
N LEU A 56 -3.76 13.52 -12.34
CA LEU A 56 -3.98 12.29 -11.60
C LEU A 56 -3.07 12.28 -10.37
N SER A 57 -3.61 11.94 -9.22
CA SER A 57 -2.77 11.69 -8.05
C SER A 57 -1.92 10.45 -8.32
N THR A 58 -0.63 10.52 -7.96
CA THR A 58 0.29 9.38 -8.01
C THR A 58 -0.19 8.22 -7.12
N GLY A 59 -1.17 8.47 -6.24
CA GLY A 59 -1.88 7.47 -5.44
C GLY A 59 -2.61 6.39 -6.26
N ILE A 60 -2.80 6.56 -7.57
CA ILE A 60 -3.36 5.48 -8.40
C ILE A 60 -2.42 4.27 -8.53
N ILE A 61 -1.10 4.47 -8.42
CA ILE A 61 -0.11 3.40 -8.51
C ILE A 61 -0.16 2.44 -7.30
N PRO A 62 -0.19 2.93 -6.04
CA PRO A 62 -0.32 2.05 -4.89
C PRO A 62 -1.72 1.43 -4.75
N PHE A 63 -2.76 2.00 -5.36
CA PHE A 63 -4.13 1.50 -5.25
C PHE A 63 -4.29 -0.02 -5.52
N PRO A 64 -3.87 -0.59 -6.67
CA PRO A 64 -3.96 -2.03 -6.92
C PRO A 64 -3.18 -2.86 -5.89
N VAL A 65 -2.03 -2.36 -5.42
CA VAL A 65 -1.23 -3.04 -4.40
C VAL A 65 -1.98 -3.06 -3.07
N THR A 66 -2.53 -1.92 -2.65
CA THR A 66 -3.33 -1.84 -1.41
C THR A 66 -4.57 -2.71 -1.47
N PHE A 67 -5.25 -2.79 -2.63
CA PHE A 67 -6.43 -3.65 -2.82
C PHE A 67 -6.10 -5.12 -2.58
N ILE A 68 -5.07 -5.66 -3.26
CA ILE A 68 -4.60 -7.04 -3.10
C ILE A 68 -4.25 -7.33 -1.64
N LEU A 69 -3.57 -6.38 -1.00
CA LEU A 69 -3.16 -6.47 0.39
C LEU A 69 -4.35 -6.53 1.37
N THR A 70 -5.36 -5.69 1.21
CA THR A 70 -6.59 -5.76 2.03
C THR A 70 -7.38 -7.03 1.79
N ASP A 71 -7.44 -7.52 0.54
CA ASP A 71 -8.13 -8.76 0.20
C ASP A 71 -7.45 -9.96 0.87
N LEU A 72 -6.11 -10.02 0.79
CA LEU A 72 -5.29 -11.01 1.49
C LEU A 72 -5.48 -10.95 3.01
N LEU A 73 -5.52 -9.75 3.61
CA LEU A 73 -5.76 -9.62 5.04
C LEU A 73 -7.14 -10.14 5.46
N ASN A 74 -8.18 -9.89 4.66
CA ASN A 74 -9.51 -10.41 4.91
C ASN A 74 -9.57 -11.94 4.80
N GLU A 75 -8.92 -12.52 3.80
CA GLU A 75 -8.88 -13.97 3.57
C GLU A 75 -8.19 -14.72 4.73
N PHE A 76 -7.03 -14.22 5.19
CA PHE A 76 -6.21 -14.93 6.18
C PHE A 76 -6.64 -14.68 7.64
N TYR A 77 -7.18 -13.49 7.95
CA TYR A 77 -7.42 -13.06 9.34
C TYR A 77 -8.87 -12.67 9.63
N GLY A 78 -9.73 -12.68 8.60
CA GLY A 78 -11.11 -12.24 8.70
C GLY A 78 -11.23 -10.74 8.98
N ALA A 79 -12.48 -10.27 9.05
CA ALA A 79 -12.80 -8.86 9.18
C ALA A 79 -12.23 -8.19 10.45
N LYS A 80 -12.15 -8.93 11.57
CA LYS A 80 -11.62 -8.39 12.84
C LYS A 80 -10.12 -8.15 12.78
N GLY A 81 -9.36 -9.11 12.21
CA GLY A 81 -7.92 -8.99 12.03
C GLY A 81 -7.57 -7.90 11.04
N ALA A 82 -8.25 -7.86 9.89
CA ALA A 82 -8.07 -6.81 8.89
C ALA A 82 -8.28 -5.42 9.49
N ARG A 83 -9.36 -5.21 10.27
CA ARG A 83 -9.65 -3.92 10.91
C ARG A 83 -8.56 -3.50 11.90
N PHE A 84 -8.01 -4.43 12.67
CA PHE A 84 -6.89 -4.14 13.58
C PHE A 84 -5.65 -3.69 12.80
N VAL A 85 -5.30 -4.41 11.74
CA VAL A 85 -4.13 -4.09 10.90
C VAL A 85 -4.29 -2.75 10.19
N THR A 86 -5.48 -2.42 9.71
CA THR A 86 -5.80 -1.09 9.15
C THR A 86 -5.59 0.02 10.19
N TRP A 87 -6.05 -0.16 11.43
CA TRP A 87 -5.83 0.81 12.51
C TRP A 87 -4.35 0.98 12.85
N VAL A 88 -3.59 -0.12 12.88
CA VAL A 88 -2.14 -0.07 13.07
C VAL A 88 -1.48 0.69 11.91
N GLY A 89 -1.86 0.39 10.66
CA GLY A 89 -1.37 1.10 9.49
C GLY A 89 -1.65 2.61 9.56
N PHE A 90 -2.86 2.99 9.95
CA PHE A 90 -3.23 4.39 10.15
C PHE A 90 -2.38 5.07 11.25
N ALA A 91 -2.16 4.39 12.38
CA ALA A 91 -1.30 4.92 13.45
C ALA A 91 0.15 5.11 12.98
N MET A 92 0.68 4.18 12.17
CA MET A 92 2.02 4.28 11.59
C MET A 92 2.13 5.40 10.53
N ALA A 93 1.09 5.59 9.72
CA ALA A 93 1.02 6.72 8.78
C ALA A 93 1.02 8.05 9.53
N LEU A 94 0.24 8.18 10.60
CA LEU A 94 0.22 9.37 11.44
C LEU A 94 1.58 9.64 12.10
N LEU A 95 2.26 8.60 12.59
CA LEU A 95 3.62 8.70 13.10
C LEU A 95 4.60 9.16 12.02
N THR A 96 4.47 8.65 10.80
CA THR A 96 5.32 9.07 9.67
C THR A 96 5.10 10.55 9.37
N TYR A 97 3.85 10.99 9.32
CA TYR A 97 3.49 12.39 9.11
C TYR A 97 4.08 13.31 10.18
N THR A 98 3.97 12.96 11.46
CA THR A 98 4.51 13.80 12.55
C THR A 98 6.04 13.90 12.49
N ILE A 99 6.74 12.81 12.18
CA ILE A 99 8.20 12.83 12.00
C ILE A 99 8.59 13.72 10.82
N LEU A 100 7.92 13.59 9.67
CA LEU A 100 8.18 14.42 8.51
C LEU A 100 7.93 15.90 8.80
N TYR A 101 6.83 16.22 9.49
CA TYR A 101 6.50 17.59 9.89
C TYR A 101 7.56 18.20 10.80
N VAL A 102 8.00 17.46 11.82
CA VAL A 102 9.07 17.90 12.73
C VAL A 102 10.39 18.09 11.99
N SER A 103 10.75 17.18 11.07
CA SER A 103 11.94 17.28 10.22
C SER A 103 11.96 18.57 9.37
N MET A 104 10.83 18.94 8.78
CA MET A 104 10.71 20.20 8.04
C MET A 104 10.89 21.42 8.93
N GLY A 105 10.43 21.37 10.19
CA GLY A 105 10.64 22.44 11.17
C GLY A 105 12.07 22.54 11.72
N LEU A 106 12.87 21.47 11.63
CA LEU A 106 14.27 21.42 12.06
C LEU A 106 15.26 21.88 10.97
N THR A 107 14.81 22.00 9.72
CA THR A 107 15.66 22.51 8.64
C THR A 107 15.79 24.03 8.78
N THR A 108 16.87 24.47 9.43
CA THR A 108 17.40 25.85 9.40
C THR A 108 17.99 26.20 8.05
#